data_AF-A0AAW1YTK5-F1
#
_entry.id   AF-A0AAW1YTK5-F1
#
_cell.length_a   1.000
_cell.length_b   1.000
_cell.length_c   1.000
_cell.angle_alpha   90.00
_cell.angle_beta   90.00
_cell.angle_gamma   90.00
#
_symmetry.space_group_name_H-M   'P 1'
#
loop_
_entity.id
_entity.type
_entity.pdbx_description
1 polymer ?
#
loop_
_entity_poly.entity_id
_entity_poly.type
_entity_poly.pdbx_seq_one_letter_code
_entity_poly.pdbx_strand_id
1 'polypeptide(L)'
;MRGFLGLGPIGSTSVGGPLPPLTYGSRILYRRHVYLTDTLNPGPVIVGEQLVRILLCDLYQWDEHMPGQSLKGKECPFGGHLVDCRTVMEFSREVVGQKAFRYPLTFGRAVDMVTAMGYDPAHCVSLGLSKYKYFSHIKYWDEQHHLKAWWNTKDYIELYKQTEILSIVSMECPGWSCALSCCQGECRGRGSLMF
;
A
#
# COMPACT_ATOMS: atom_id res chain seq x y z
N MET A 1 -43.27 -3.72 21.23
CA MET A 1 -43.52 -2.27 21.12
C MET A 1 -42.65 -1.57 22.17
N ARG A 2 -41.59 -0.87 21.76
CA ARG A 2 -41.46 0.61 21.65
C ARG A 2 -41.07 1.30 22.97
N GLY A 3 -39.91 1.95 22.95
CA GLY A 3 -39.49 3.03 23.86
C GLY A 3 -37.96 3.06 24.00
N PHE A 4 -37.22 4.17 23.94
CA PHE A 4 -37.43 5.57 23.59
C PHE A 4 -36.06 6.10 23.10
N LEU A 5 -36.04 6.98 22.09
CA LEU A 5 -34.86 7.77 21.70
C LEU A 5 -34.92 9.10 22.45
N GLY A 6 -33.86 9.41 23.19
CA GLY A 6 -33.71 10.65 23.95
C GLY A 6 -33.68 11.89 23.06
N LEU A 7 -34.43 12.90 23.49
CA LEU A 7 -34.53 14.23 22.89
C LEU A 7 -33.21 14.99 23.08
N GLY A 8 -32.41 15.10 22.01
CA GLY A 8 -31.30 16.05 21.95
C GLY A 8 -31.79 17.48 21.72
N PRO A 9 -31.03 18.51 22.14
CA PRO A 9 -31.48 19.90 22.11
C PRO A 9 -31.69 20.44 20.68
N ILE A 10 -32.63 21.39 20.59
CA ILE A 10 -33.10 22.08 19.37
C ILE A 10 -31.90 22.78 18.73
N GLY A 11 -31.39 22.19 17.64
CA GLY A 11 -30.15 22.58 16.98
C GLY A 11 -29.33 21.39 16.44
N SER A 12 -29.66 20.16 16.89
CA SER A 12 -29.12 18.94 16.27
C SER A 12 -29.61 18.81 14.83
N THR A 13 -28.69 18.84 13.86
CA THR A 13 -28.95 18.43 12.47
C THR A 13 -29.14 16.92 12.38
N SER A 14 -30.18 16.42 13.03
CA SER A 14 -30.85 15.16 12.74
C SER A 14 -32.09 15.50 11.92
N VAL A 15 -31.88 15.76 10.63
CA VAL A 15 -32.97 15.88 9.67
C VAL A 15 -32.93 14.61 8.84
N GLY A 16 -33.93 13.76 9.04
CA GLY A 16 -34.25 12.62 8.18
C GLY A 16 -34.74 13.08 6.80
N GLY A 17 -33.97 13.94 6.14
CA GLY A 17 -34.07 14.16 4.70
C GLY A 17 -33.40 12.99 3.98
N PRO A 18 -33.83 12.65 2.76
CA PRO A 18 -33.06 11.72 1.94
C PRO A 18 -31.61 12.22 1.90
N LEU A 19 -30.67 11.35 2.25
CA LEU A 19 -29.24 11.62 2.10
C LEU A 19 -29.06 12.32 0.74
N PRO A 20 -28.39 13.49 0.67
CA PRO A 20 -28.22 14.18 -0.59
C PRO A 20 -27.72 13.16 -1.60
N PRO A 21 -28.34 13.06 -2.80
CA PRO A 21 -28.05 11.98 -3.73
C PRO A 21 -26.54 11.94 -3.93
N LEU A 22 -25.94 10.84 -3.45
CA LEU A 22 -24.50 10.63 -3.56
C LEU A 22 -24.18 10.74 -5.05
N THR A 23 -23.57 11.87 -5.44
CA THR A 23 -23.05 12.09 -6.78
C THR A 23 -22.14 10.91 -7.15
N TYR A 24 -22.10 10.51 -8.41
CA TYR A 24 -21.38 9.31 -8.87
C TYR A 24 -19.96 9.16 -8.26
N GLY A 25 -19.23 10.27 -8.08
CA GLY A 25 -17.92 10.28 -7.41
C GLY A 25 -17.94 10.00 -5.90
N SER A 26 -18.96 10.45 -5.16
CA SER A 26 -19.10 10.19 -3.72
C SER A 26 -19.53 8.75 -3.39
N ARG A 27 -20.25 8.08 -4.30
CA ARG A 27 -20.58 6.64 -4.17
C ARG A 27 -19.33 5.75 -4.23
N ILE A 28 -18.37 6.09 -5.10
CA ILE A 28 -17.12 5.35 -5.26
C ILE A 28 -16.25 5.49 -4.00
N LEU A 29 -16.15 6.72 -3.46
CA LEU A 29 -15.37 7.01 -2.25
C LEU A 29 -15.97 6.38 -0.99
N TYR A 30 -17.30 6.34 -0.87
CA TYR A 30 -18.01 5.78 0.28
C TYR A 30 -17.82 4.26 0.35
N ARG A 31 -18.01 3.52 -0.76
CA ARG A 31 -17.80 2.06 -0.78
C ARG A 31 -16.37 1.62 -0.45
N ARG A 32 -15.36 2.45 -0.74
CA ARG A 32 -13.93 2.14 -0.46
C ARG A 32 -13.62 2.11 1.05
N HIS A 33 -14.26 2.94 1.86
CA HIS A 33 -13.97 3.04 3.29
C HIS A 33 -14.90 2.20 4.18
N VAL A 34 -16.11 1.89 3.71
CA VAL A 34 -17.09 1.09 4.48
C VAL A 34 -16.52 -0.26 4.92
N TYR A 35 -15.65 -0.88 4.11
CA TYR A 35 -15.02 -2.16 4.47
C TYR A 35 -14.01 -2.08 5.61
N LEU A 36 -13.40 -0.92 5.88
CA LEU A 36 -12.47 -0.73 7.02
C LEU A 36 -13.22 -0.53 8.33
N THR A 37 -14.44 0.02 8.29
CA THR A 37 -15.22 0.36 9.49
C THR A 37 -16.19 -0.72 9.96
N ASP A 38 -16.60 -1.65 9.07
CA ASP A 38 -17.61 -2.67 9.37
C ASP A 38 -17.07 -3.96 10.03
N THR A 39 -15.78 -4.03 10.35
CA THR A 39 -15.20 -5.21 11.01
C THR A 39 -14.94 -4.93 12.50
N LEU A 40 -15.57 -5.71 13.38
CA LEU A 40 -15.28 -5.74 14.82
C LEU A 40 -13.82 -6.17 15.02
N ASN A 41 -12.95 -5.21 15.31
CA ASN A 41 -11.55 -5.40 15.71
C ASN A 41 -10.75 -6.42 14.86
N PRO A 42 -10.59 -6.18 13.55
CA PRO A 42 -9.83 -7.06 12.66
C PRO A 42 -8.35 -7.12 13.07
N GLY A 43 -7.77 -8.33 13.10
CA GLY A 43 -6.32 -8.47 13.28
C GLY A 43 -5.51 -7.74 12.19
N PRO A 44 -4.23 -7.45 12.42
CA PRO A 44 -3.39 -6.65 11.51
C PRO A 44 -3.26 -7.23 10.10
N VAL A 45 -3.43 -8.54 9.96
CA VAL A 45 -3.47 -9.24 8.65
C VAL A 45 -4.68 -8.79 7.83
N ILE A 46 -5.87 -8.79 8.43
CA ILE A 46 -7.12 -8.42 7.75
C ILE A 46 -7.09 -6.93 7.40
N VAL A 47 -6.63 -6.09 8.32
CA VAL A 47 -6.41 -4.66 8.07
C VAL A 47 -5.46 -4.46 6.89
N GLY A 48 -4.34 -5.19 6.90
CA GLY A 48 -3.37 -5.18 5.82
C GLY A 48 -3.95 -5.52 4.44
N GLU A 49 -4.76 -6.56 4.36
CA GLU A 49 -5.44 -6.94 3.11
C GLU A 49 -6.39 -5.86 2.60
N GLN A 50 -7.16 -5.22 3.49
CA GLN A 50 -8.03 -4.12 3.09
C GLN A 50 -7.22 -2.89 2.64
N LEU A 51 -6.13 -2.56 3.33
CA LEU A 51 -5.25 -1.46 2.92
C LEU A 51 -4.64 -1.71 1.54
N VAL A 52 -4.15 -2.92 1.26
CA VAL A 52 -3.60 -3.26 -0.05
C VAL A 52 -4.68 -3.25 -1.13
N ARG A 53 -5.91 -3.70 -0.80
CA ARG A 53 -7.04 -3.59 -1.72
C ARG A 53 -7.31 -2.14 -2.08
N ILE A 54 -7.39 -1.24 -1.09
CA ILE A 54 -7.59 0.19 -1.31
C ILE A 54 -6.47 0.78 -2.16
N LEU A 55 -5.21 0.45 -1.86
CA LEU A 55 -4.05 0.89 -2.63
C LEU A 55 -4.15 0.48 -4.10
N LEU A 56 -4.46 -0.79 -4.36
CA LEU A 56 -4.66 -1.29 -5.72
C LEU A 56 -5.88 -0.62 -6.38
N CYS A 57 -6.97 -0.37 -5.67
CA CYS A 57 -8.12 0.35 -6.23
C CYS A 57 -7.80 1.80 -6.60
N ASP A 58 -6.91 2.45 -5.84
CA ASP A 58 -6.41 3.79 -6.12
C ASP A 58 -5.50 3.82 -7.35
N LEU A 59 -4.61 2.83 -7.50
CA LEU A 59 -3.67 2.73 -8.63
C LEU A 59 -4.33 2.27 -9.94
N TYR A 60 -5.22 1.29 -9.86
CA TYR A 60 -5.86 0.64 -11.01
C TYR A 60 -7.25 1.20 -11.33
N GLN A 61 -7.68 2.26 -10.63
CA GLN A 61 -8.96 2.95 -10.82
C GLN A 61 -10.20 2.03 -10.83
N TRP A 62 -10.17 0.91 -10.10
CA TRP A 62 -11.25 -0.09 -10.07
C TRP A 62 -11.62 -0.62 -11.46
N ASP A 63 -10.64 -1.07 -12.24
CA ASP A 63 -10.94 -1.99 -13.31
C ASP A 63 -11.40 -3.34 -12.71
N GLU A 64 -12.50 -3.91 -13.20
CA GLU A 64 -13.01 -5.23 -12.76
C GLU A 64 -11.98 -6.35 -13.00
N HIS A 65 -10.98 -6.09 -13.84
CA HIS A 65 -9.83 -6.94 -14.11
C HIS A 65 -8.62 -6.65 -13.21
N MET A 66 -8.87 -6.26 -11.95
CA MET A 66 -7.85 -6.09 -10.92
C MET A 66 -6.87 -7.28 -10.95
N PRO A 67 -5.56 -7.07 -11.20
CA PRO A 67 -4.64 -8.15 -11.55
C PRO A 67 -4.16 -8.94 -10.33
N GLY A 68 -5.01 -9.07 -9.30
CA GLY A 68 -4.65 -9.64 -8.01
C GLY A 68 -4.11 -11.06 -8.09
N GLN A 69 -4.45 -11.84 -9.12
CA GLN A 69 -3.82 -13.14 -9.39
C GLN A 69 -2.51 -13.01 -10.16
N SER A 70 -2.44 -12.17 -11.19
CA SER A 70 -1.22 -11.95 -11.98
C SER A 70 -0.07 -11.43 -11.13
N LEU A 71 -0.34 -10.55 -10.15
CA LEU A 71 0.65 -10.03 -9.20
C LEU A 71 1.24 -11.10 -8.25
N LYS A 72 0.59 -12.26 -8.14
CA LYS A 72 1.06 -13.41 -7.33
C LYS A 72 1.78 -14.47 -8.16
N GLY A 73 1.79 -14.30 -9.49
CA GLY A 73 2.36 -15.25 -10.42
C GLY A 73 3.87 -15.42 -10.24
N LYS A 74 4.42 -16.47 -10.85
CA LYS A 74 5.87 -16.70 -10.89
C LYS A 74 6.58 -15.71 -11.80
N GLU A 75 5.92 -15.29 -12.88
CA GLU A 75 6.41 -14.41 -13.93
C GLU A 75 5.87 -12.98 -13.80
N CYS A 76 6.61 -12.02 -14.36
CA CYS A 76 6.22 -10.62 -14.36
C CYS A 76 4.84 -10.44 -15.04
N PRO A 77 3.90 -9.73 -14.41
CA PRO A 77 2.55 -9.56 -14.95
C PRO A 77 2.53 -8.92 -16.35
N PHE A 78 1.67 -9.42 -17.24
CA PHE A 78 1.33 -8.83 -18.55
C PHE A 78 2.51 -8.56 -19.49
N GLY A 79 3.62 -9.30 -19.35
CA GLY A 79 4.82 -9.03 -20.15
C GLY A 79 5.45 -7.66 -19.84
N GLY A 80 5.16 -7.10 -18.67
CA GLY A 80 5.73 -5.85 -18.21
C GLY A 80 7.22 -5.95 -17.88
N HIS A 81 7.82 -4.79 -17.61
CA HIS A 81 9.23 -4.67 -17.29
C HIS A 81 9.44 -4.69 -15.79
N LEU A 82 10.36 -5.56 -15.34
CA LEU A 82 10.84 -5.52 -13.97
C LEU A 82 11.89 -4.41 -13.86
N VAL A 83 11.60 -3.37 -13.08
CA VAL A 83 12.47 -2.18 -12.97
C VAL A 83 13.21 -2.10 -11.63
N ASP A 84 12.73 -2.82 -10.62
CA ASP A 84 13.31 -2.77 -9.28
C ASP A 84 12.96 -4.03 -8.46
N CYS A 85 13.67 -4.24 -7.36
CA CYS A 85 13.41 -5.30 -6.39
C CYS A 85 13.58 -4.75 -4.97
N ARG A 86 12.55 -4.91 -4.13
CA ARG A 86 12.53 -4.34 -2.76
C ARG A 86 11.99 -5.33 -1.75
N THR A 87 12.45 -5.21 -0.50
CA THR A 87 11.79 -5.97 0.56
C THR A 87 10.34 -5.48 0.71
N VAL A 88 9.45 -6.40 1.05
CA VAL A 88 8.04 -6.06 1.37
C VAL A 88 7.99 -4.95 2.43
N MET A 89 8.88 -4.97 3.42
CA MET A 89 8.87 -4.00 4.52
C MET A 89 9.34 -2.60 4.09
N GLU A 90 10.39 -2.50 3.29
CA GLU A 90 10.86 -1.21 2.76
C GLU A 90 9.80 -0.55 1.91
N PHE A 91 9.20 -1.32 0.98
CA PHE A 91 8.15 -0.81 0.12
C PHE A 91 6.90 -0.41 0.93
N SER A 92 6.50 -1.19 1.94
CA SER A 92 5.40 -0.81 2.84
C SER A 92 5.64 0.52 3.55
N ARG A 93 6.85 0.74 4.09
CA ARG A 93 7.19 1.99 4.79
C ARG A 93 7.18 3.18 3.85
N GLU A 94 7.71 3.02 2.65
CA GLU A 94 7.71 4.05 1.61
C GLU A 94 6.27 4.44 1.23
N VAL A 95 5.43 3.47 0.89
CA VAL A 95 4.06 3.70 0.44
C VAL A 95 3.22 4.38 1.54
N VAL A 96 3.35 3.92 2.79
CA VAL A 96 2.66 4.50 3.95
C VAL A 96 3.15 5.91 4.28
N GLY A 97 4.45 6.18 4.13
CA GLY A 97 5.04 7.49 4.39
C GLY A 97 4.71 8.55 3.32
N GLN A 98 4.15 8.14 2.19
CA GLN A 98 4.03 9.00 1.04
C GLN A 98 2.76 9.85 1.04
N LYS A 99 2.94 11.17 0.93
CA LYS A 99 1.86 12.18 0.89
C LYS A 99 1.16 12.23 -0.48
N ALA A 100 1.67 11.55 -1.49
CA ALA A 100 1.08 11.49 -2.83
C ALA A 100 -0.24 10.71 -2.90
N PHE A 101 -0.59 9.94 -1.86
CA PHE A 101 -1.88 9.25 -1.71
C PHE A 101 -2.96 10.12 -1.05
N ARG A 102 -2.92 11.43 -1.28
CA ARG A 102 -3.95 12.37 -0.81
C ARG A 102 -5.03 12.55 -1.90
N TYR A 103 -6.08 13.30 -1.57
CA TYR A 103 -7.28 13.47 -2.41
C TYR A 103 -6.91 13.66 -3.90
N PRO A 104 -7.54 12.92 -4.83
CA PRO A 104 -8.75 12.09 -4.67
C PRO A 104 -8.51 10.65 -4.19
N LEU A 105 -7.27 10.27 -3.88
CA LEU A 105 -6.93 8.92 -3.45
C LEU A 105 -7.37 8.65 -2.01
N THR A 106 -7.69 7.40 -1.74
CA THR A 106 -8.33 6.94 -0.49
C THR A 106 -7.37 6.25 0.47
N PHE A 107 -6.24 5.75 -0.03
CA PHE A 107 -5.23 5.05 0.74
C PHE A 107 -4.66 5.91 1.88
N GLY A 108 -4.31 7.18 1.62
CA GLY A 108 -3.78 8.06 2.67
C GLY A 108 -4.76 8.24 3.83
N ARG A 109 -6.07 8.35 3.55
CA ARG A 109 -7.11 8.44 4.59
C ARG A 109 -7.26 7.11 5.34
N ALA A 110 -7.16 5.98 4.64
CA ALA A 110 -7.19 4.66 5.26
C ALA A 110 -6.02 4.46 6.24
N VAL A 111 -4.82 4.92 5.88
CA VAL A 111 -3.63 4.92 6.75
C VAL A 111 -3.89 5.76 8.01
N ASP A 112 -4.43 6.97 7.86
CA ASP A 112 -4.78 7.84 9.00
C ASP A 112 -5.78 7.13 9.95
N MET A 113 -6.78 6.42 9.41
CA MET A 113 -7.76 5.66 10.19
C MET A 113 -7.15 4.46 10.93
N VAL A 114 -6.29 3.68 10.26
CA VAL A 114 -5.62 2.52 10.87
C VAL A 114 -4.68 2.95 11.99
N THR A 115 -3.99 4.07 11.81
CA THR A 115 -3.16 4.70 12.85
C THR A 115 -4.01 5.12 14.06
N ALA A 116 -5.17 5.73 13.83
CA ALA A 116 -6.09 6.12 14.89
C ALA A 116 -6.68 4.93 15.67
N MET A 117 -6.74 3.75 15.06
CA MET A 117 -7.14 2.49 15.71
C MET A 117 -5.99 1.85 16.53
N GLY A 118 -4.79 2.43 16.52
CA GLY A 118 -3.64 1.95 17.28
C GLY A 118 -2.80 0.86 16.60
N TYR A 119 -3.03 0.60 15.30
CA TYR A 119 -2.20 -0.32 14.52
C TYR A 119 -1.03 0.41 13.86
N ASP A 120 0.08 -0.30 13.64
CA ASP A 120 1.15 0.14 12.75
C ASP A 120 0.74 -0.10 11.28
N PRO A 121 0.47 0.95 10.48
CA PRO A 121 0.03 0.79 9.10
C PRO A 121 1.10 0.14 8.22
N ALA A 122 2.38 0.42 8.44
CA ALA A 122 3.46 -0.16 7.63
C ALA A 122 3.55 -1.67 7.86
N HIS A 123 3.43 -2.10 9.12
CA HIS A 123 3.33 -3.51 9.46
C HIS A 123 2.08 -4.15 8.83
N CYS A 124 0.90 -3.54 8.95
CA CYS A 124 -0.33 -4.07 8.34
C CYS A 124 -0.18 -4.22 6.82
N VAL A 125 0.28 -3.18 6.12
CA VAL A 125 0.50 -3.22 4.66
C VAL A 125 1.51 -4.30 4.30
N SER A 126 2.58 -4.49 5.09
CA SER A 126 3.55 -5.56 4.84
C SER A 126 2.92 -6.96 4.88
N LEU A 127 1.99 -7.20 5.82
CA LEU A 127 1.27 -8.47 5.92
C LEU A 127 0.37 -8.68 4.71
N GLY A 128 -0.33 -7.64 4.25
CA GLY A 128 -1.15 -7.69 3.04
C GLY A 128 -0.31 -7.92 1.77
N LEU A 129 0.81 -7.22 1.64
CA LEU A 129 1.71 -7.30 0.48
C LEU A 129 2.48 -8.60 0.41
N SER A 130 2.70 -9.29 1.54
CA SER A 130 3.41 -10.58 1.61
C SER A 130 2.81 -11.70 0.75
N LYS A 131 1.58 -11.50 0.25
CA LYS A 131 0.88 -12.40 -0.66
C LYS A 131 1.23 -12.20 -2.13
N TYR A 132 1.90 -11.10 -2.47
CA TYR A 132 2.20 -10.68 -3.83
C TYR A 132 3.71 -10.79 -4.08
N LYS A 133 4.08 -11.33 -5.25
CA LYS A 133 5.46 -11.39 -5.70
C LYS A 133 5.84 -10.14 -6.48
N TYR A 134 4.90 -9.59 -7.24
CA TYR A 134 5.11 -8.38 -8.02
C TYR A 134 4.13 -7.30 -7.60
N PHE A 135 4.55 -6.04 -7.74
CA PHE A 135 3.71 -4.88 -7.52
C PHE A 135 3.98 -3.80 -8.57
N SER A 136 3.01 -2.93 -8.82
CA SER A 136 3.19 -1.79 -9.71
C SER A 136 4.31 -0.88 -9.23
N HIS A 137 5.19 -0.46 -10.13
CA HIS A 137 6.15 0.59 -9.81
C HIS A 137 5.43 1.95 -9.71
N ILE A 138 5.29 2.45 -8.48
CA ILE A 138 4.55 3.68 -8.20
C ILE A 138 5.46 4.88 -8.41
N LYS A 139 5.01 5.84 -9.23
CA LYS A 139 5.62 7.14 -9.38
C LYS A 139 4.80 8.16 -8.58
N TYR A 140 5.47 9.07 -7.88
CA TYR A 140 4.81 10.01 -6.96
C TYR A 140 4.72 11.44 -7.49
N TRP A 141 5.31 11.69 -8.65
CA TRP A 141 5.29 12.97 -9.34
C TRP A 141 4.66 12.77 -10.71
N ASP A 142 3.65 13.56 -11.05
CA ASP A 142 3.09 13.59 -12.39
C ASP A 142 3.97 14.40 -13.37
N GLU A 143 3.59 14.44 -14.65
CA GLU A 143 4.31 15.18 -15.70
C GLU A 143 4.38 16.69 -15.44
N GLN A 144 3.51 17.21 -14.57
CA GLN A 144 3.44 18.62 -14.18
C GLN A 144 4.14 18.87 -12.83
N HIS A 145 4.85 17.87 -12.29
CA HIS A 145 5.49 17.91 -10.97
C HIS A 145 4.53 18.14 -9.79
N HIS A 146 3.26 17.76 -9.93
CA HIS A 146 2.37 17.66 -8.78
C HIS A 146 2.59 16.34 -8.04
N LEU A 147 2.50 16.41 -6.72
CA LEU A 147 2.64 15.26 -5.85
C LEU A 147 1.39 14.37 -5.97
N LYS A 148 1.47 13.32 -6.79
CA LYS A 148 0.37 12.41 -7.09
C LYS A 148 0.90 11.01 -7.35
N ALA A 149 0.35 10.02 -6.65
CA ALA A 149 0.68 8.62 -6.92
C ALA A 149 0.02 8.19 -8.23
N TRP A 150 0.83 7.65 -9.15
CA TRP A 150 0.38 7.09 -10.42
C TRP A 150 1.29 5.93 -10.84
N TRP A 151 0.83 5.15 -11.82
CA TRP A 151 1.58 4.03 -12.38
C TRP A 151 1.35 3.94 -13.88
N ASN A 152 2.37 3.50 -14.63
CA ASN A 152 2.43 3.54 -16.08
C ASN A 152 2.05 2.22 -16.78
N THR A 153 1.37 1.31 -16.06
CA THR A 153 0.86 0.01 -16.53
C THR A 153 1.89 -1.00 -17.07
N LYS A 154 3.17 -0.64 -17.13
CA LYS A 154 4.25 -1.47 -17.70
C LYS A 154 5.33 -1.83 -16.70
N ASP A 155 5.62 -0.94 -15.77
CA ASP A 155 6.74 -1.13 -14.85
C ASP A 155 6.26 -1.81 -13.57
N TYR A 156 6.98 -2.84 -13.18
CA TYR A 156 6.73 -3.62 -11.98
C TYR A 156 7.99 -3.68 -11.12
N ILE A 157 7.78 -3.84 -9.83
CA ILE A 157 8.81 -4.16 -8.86
C ILE A 157 8.58 -5.58 -8.34
N GLU A 158 9.66 -6.29 -8.06
CA GLU A 158 9.60 -7.57 -7.36
C GLU A 158 9.66 -7.31 -5.86
N LEU A 159 8.72 -7.90 -5.13
CA LEU A 159 8.66 -7.87 -3.69
C LEU A 159 9.15 -9.21 -3.15
N TYR A 160 10.17 -9.15 -2.30
CA TYR A 160 10.70 -10.33 -1.62
C TYR A 160 10.58 -10.20 -0.11
N LYS A 161 10.44 -11.33 0.58
CA LYS A 161 10.53 -11.37 2.03
C LYS A 161 12.00 -11.33 2.43
N GLN A 162 12.32 -10.74 3.56
CA GLN A 162 13.70 -10.58 4.03
C GLN A 162 14.45 -11.93 4.22
N THR A 163 13.71 -13.04 4.24
CA THR A 163 14.22 -14.42 4.31
C THR A 163 14.34 -15.13 2.95
N GLU A 164 13.94 -14.51 1.84
CA GLU A 164 13.94 -15.11 0.50
C GLU A 164 15.17 -14.66 -0.31
N ILE A 165 15.69 -15.57 -1.14
CA ILE A 165 16.81 -15.30 -2.07
C ILE A 165 16.26 -14.53 -3.28
N LEU A 166 16.91 -13.42 -3.62
CA LEU A 166 16.54 -12.50 -4.71
C LEU A 166 16.56 -13.18 -6.09
N SER A 167 15.51 -13.02 -6.89
CA SER A 167 15.51 -13.46 -8.30
C SER A 167 16.45 -12.61 -9.19
N ILE A 168 16.90 -11.44 -8.71
CA ILE A 168 17.78 -10.52 -9.45
C ILE A 168 19.23 -11.03 -9.64
N VAL A 169 19.63 -12.12 -8.99
CA VAL A 169 20.99 -12.68 -9.19
C VAL A 169 21.19 -13.25 -10.62
N SER A 170 20.15 -13.31 -11.47
CA SER A 170 20.28 -13.76 -12.86
C SER A 170 20.27 -12.65 -13.92
N MET A 171 20.18 -11.36 -13.54
CA MET A 171 20.45 -10.27 -14.49
C MET A 171 21.89 -9.79 -14.28
N GLU A 172 22.82 -10.41 -15.01
CA GLU A 172 24.13 -9.82 -15.26
C GLU A 172 23.92 -8.45 -15.91
N CYS A 173 24.07 -7.37 -15.14
CA CYS A 173 24.31 -6.05 -15.70
C CYS A 173 25.69 -6.06 -16.38
N PRO A 174 25.81 -5.91 -17.72
CA PRO A 174 27.09 -5.74 -18.33
C PRO A 174 27.54 -4.31 -18.07
N GLY A 175 28.29 -4.07 -16.99
CA GLY A 175 29.09 -2.85 -16.90
C GLY A 175 29.33 -2.22 -15.54
N TRP A 176 28.87 -2.77 -14.41
CA TRP A 176 29.22 -2.23 -13.09
C TRP A 176 29.69 -3.35 -12.17
N SER A 177 31.01 -3.59 -12.20
CA SER A 177 31.72 -4.19 -11.07
C SER A 177 31.66 -3.25 -9.86
N CYS A 178 31.57 -3.82 -8.66
CA CYS A 178 31.44 -3.19 -7.33
C CYS A 178 29.98 -2.85 -6.97
N ALA A 179 29.36 -3.35 -5.90
CA ALA A 179 29.89 -3.79 -4.61
C ALA A 179 28.95 -4.84 -3.98
N LEU A 180 29.45 -6.06 -3.80
CA LEU A 180 28.75 -7.16 -3.12
C LEU A 180 29.32 -7.47 -1.73
N SER A 181 30.09 -6.55 -1.12
CA SER A 181 30.73 -6.79 0.19
C SER A 181 30.14 -6.00 1.37
N CYS A 182 29.01 -5.29 1.22
CA CYS A 182 28.47 -4.47 2.32
C CYS A 182 27.23 -5.03 3.04
N CYS A 183 26.69 -6.19 2.65
CA CYS A 183 25.48 -6.74 3.29
C CYS A 183 25.70 -8.04 4.08
N GLN A 184 26.93 -8.33 4.52
CA GLN A 184 27.17 -9.31 5.58
C GLN A 184 27.91 -8.63 6.73
N GLY A 185 27.12 -8.19 7.71
CA GLY A 185 27.63 -7.75 9.00
C GLY A 185 28.28 -8.92 9.74
N GLU A 186 29.60 -8.96 9.72
CA GLU A 186 30.39 -9.57 10.79
C GLU A 186 31.24 -8.47 11.45
N CYS A 187 30.63 -7.76 12.39
CA CYS A 187 31.39 -7.06 13.43
C CYS A 187 32.05 -8.11 14.33
N ARG A 188 33.26 -8.55 13.98
CA ARG A 188 34.18 -9.22 14.92
C ARG A 188 35.51 -8.47 14.93
N GLY A 189 35.86 -7.98 16.11
CA GLY A 189 37.02 -7.14 16.33
C GLY A 189 38.36 -7.87 16.13
N ARG A 190 39.37 -7.03 15.86
CA ARG A 190 40.82 -7.13 16.10
C ARG A 190 41.33 -5.78 15.59
N GLY A 191 41.88 -4.88 16.41
CA GLY A 191 43.05 -5.07 17.25
C GLY A 191 44.12 -4.12 16.71
N SER A 192 44.64 -3.27 17.60
CA SER A 192 45.82 -2.39 17.52
C SER A 192 46.76 -2.49 16.31
N LEU A 193 47.21 -1.32 15.84
CA LEU A 193 48.63 -0.87 15.74
C LEU A 193 48.61 0.55 15.13
N MET A 194 48.85 1.63 15.90
CA MET A 194 50.17 2.25 16.09
C MET A 194 51.12 2.04 14.91
N PHE A 195 51.26 3.01 14.00
CA PHE A 195 52.22 4.12 14.04
C PHE A 195 51.78 5.20 13.05
#